data_AF-A0A4R8ZYS6-F1
#
_entry.id   AF-A0A4R8ZYS6-F1
#
_cell.length_a   1.000
_cell.length_b   1.000
_cell.length_c   1.000
_cell.angle_alpha   90.00
_cell.angle_beta   90.00
_cell.angle_gamma   90.00
#
_symmetry.space_group_name_H-M   'P 1'
#
loop_
_entity.id
_entity.type
_entity.pdbx_description
1 polymer ?
#
loop_
_entity_poly.entity_id
_entity_poly.type
_entity_poly.pdbx_seq_one_letter_code
_entity_poly.pdbx_strand_id
1 'polypeptide(L)'
;MERSPGHCVTPEGLLAAVRRRRADAVIAAQGNLALANTQWITGDVAASQPIWGVPGLWSPLSGGVSGLRVVASAADGIVVDGVLVDGEALPAGMDCATPSRIRFSDTVTGTVIASEEGDYALRVWDADSPGIRDFGSIEAFAYDPAWVVAGHYTPNVGADAISIAHIAEAGKTREQTVPGQIRVTLDGRDHRLVAFEDGTSVLLVFADATTGVTSYSVGRFLRVVPSETGAVTLDFNRAYLPPCAFSYNFNCPIPPAENRLDFAIEAGERNVLNANGDPLH
;
A
#
# COMPACT_ATOMS: atom_id res chain seq x y z
N MET A 1 -37.79 33.61 -11.59
CA MET A 1 -37.16 32.28 -11.67
C MET A 1 -35.66 32.51 -11.48
N GLU A 2 -35.24 32.68 -10.22
CA GLU A 2 -33.83 32.86 -9.87
C GLU A 2 -33.09 31.56 -10.12
N ARG A 3 -32.05 31.61 -10.95
CA ARG A 3 -31.13 30.49 -11.13
C ARG A 3 -30.28 30.40 -9.86
N SER A 4 -30.39 29.27 -9.17
CA SER A 4 -29.50 28.90 -8.06
C SER A 4 -28.03 28.97 -8.53
N PRO A 5 -27.12 29.64 -7.82
CA PRO A 5 -25.73 29.71 -8.21
C PRO A 5 -25.12 28.31 -8.12
N GLY A 6 -24.65 27.80 -9.26
CA GLY A 6 -23.90 26.55 -9.32
C GLY A 6 -22.69 26.67 -8.40
N HIS A 7 -22.61 25.80 -7.39
CA HIS A 7 -21.43 25.73 -6.52
C HIS A 7 -20.23 25.31 -7.36
N CYS A 8 -19.34 26.24 -7.69
CA CYS A 8 -18.02 25.90 -8.20
C CYS A 8 -17.29 25.08 -7.13
N VAL A 9 -16.93 23.85 -7.45
CA VAL A 9 -16.16 22.99 -6.55
C VAL A 9 -14.75 23.55 -6.46
N THR A 10 -14.28 23.88 -5.25
CA THR A 10 -12.92 24.38 -5.03
C THR A 10 -11.91 23.23 -4.94
N PRO A 11 -10.59 23.47 -5.17
CA PRO A 11 -9.55 22.47 -4.95
C PRO A 11 -9.59 21.86 -3.53
N GLU A 12 -9.85 22.68 -2.51
CA GLU A 12 -10.00 22.24 -1.13
C GLU A 12 -11.22 21.32 -0.95
N GLY A 13 -12.35 21.65 -1.60
CA GLY A 13 -13.55 20.81 -1.60
C GLY A 13 -13.30 19.45 -2.27
N LEU A 14 -12.58 19.43 -3.40
CA LEU A 14 -12.17 18.19 -4.06
C LEU A 14 -11.24 17.36 -3.16
N LEU A 15 -10.24 18.01 -2.54
CA LEU A 15 -9.31 17.36 -1.64
C LEU A 15 -10.00 16.79 -0.40
N ALA A 16 -10.94 17.52 0.20
CA ALA A 16 -11.73 17.06 1.32
C ALA A 16 -12.54 15.80 0.96
N ALA A 17 -13.12 15.76 -0.24
CA ALA A 17 -13.84 14.58 -0.73
C ALA A 17 -12.89 13.37 -0.95
N VAL A 18 -11.67 13.61 -1.45
CA VAL A 18 -10.63 12.57 -1.57
C VAL A 18 -10.24 12.04 -0.18
N ARG A 19 -9.95 12.93 0.79
CA ARG A 19 -9.57 12.56 2.15
C ARG A 19 -10.67 11.75 2.85
N ARG A 20 -11.95 12.11 2.67
CA ARG A 20 -13.07 11.33 3.21
C ARG A 20 -13.12 9.91 2.64
N ARG A 21 -13.04 9.76 1.31
CA ARG A 21 -13.00 8.44 0.67
C ARG A 21 -11.79 7.62 1.12
N ARG A 22 -10.66 8.29 1.38
CA ARG A 22 -9.45 7.64 1.90
C ARG A 22 -9.67 7.11 3.32
N ALA A 23 -10.31 7.88 4.20
CA ALA A 23 -10.67 7.44 5.55
C ALA A 23 -11.63 6.23 5.51
N ASP A 24 -12.65 6.25 4.65
CA ASP A 24 -13.57 5.12 4.49
C ASP A 24 -12.86 3.87 3.95
N ALA A 25 -11.90 4.05 3.03
CA ALA A 25 -11.16 2.96 2.42
C ALA A 25 -10.22 2.24 3.39
N VAL A 26 -9.59 2.96 4.34
CA VAL A 26 -8.65 2.33 5.29
C VAL A 26 -9.35 1.44 6.31
N ILE A 27 -10.63 1.70 6.62
CA ILE A 27 -11.47 0.91 7.52
C ILE A 27 -12.40 -0.09 6.80
N ALA A 28 -12.30 -0.23 5.48
CA ALA A 28 -13.06 -1.24 4.75
C ALA A 28 -12.69 -2.66 5.21
N ALA A 29 -13.52 -3.65 4.89
CA ALA A 29 -13.31 -5.05 5.32
C ALA A 29 -11.96 -5.67 4.90
N GLN A 30 -11.35 -5.18 3.83
CA GLN A 30 -9.97 -5.47 3.43
C GLN A 30 -9.16 -4.17 3.23
N GLY A 31 -9.51 -3.15 4.02
CA GLY A 31 -8.78 -1.88 4.10
C GLY A 31 -7.47 -2.04 4.87
N ASN A 32 -6.66 -0.98 4.88
CA ASN A 32 -5.34 -1.02 5.51
C ASN A 32 -5.38 -1.42 6.99
N LEU A 33 -6.38 -0.95 7.75
CA LEU A 33 -6.53 -1.27 9.17
C LEU A 33 -7.11 -2.66 9.42
N ALA A 34 -7.74 -3.28 8.42
CA ALA A 34 -8.27 -4.64 8.54
C ALA A 34 -7.15 -5.70 8.53
N LEU A 35 -5.94 -5.39 8.04
CA LEU A 35 -4.88 -6.39 7.93
C LEU A 35 -4.33 -6.79 9.31
N ALA A 36 -4.79 -7.94 9.79
CA ALA A 36 -4.51 -8.47 11.12
C ALA A 36 -3.23 -9.34 11.16
N ASN A 37 -2.89 -10.01 10.06
CA ASN A 37 -1.68 -10.83 9.96
C ASN A 37 -1.22 -10.95 8.50
N THR A 38 0.10 -10.97 8.29
CA THR A 38 0.73 -11.49 7.07
C THR A 38 1.75 -12.56 7.50
N GLN A 39 1.48 -13.82 7.20
CA GLN A 39 2.41 -14.91 7.53
C GLN A 39 2.91 -15.60 6.26
N TRP A 40 4.22 -15.50 6.02
CA TRP A 40 4.92 -16.24 4.97
C TRP A 40 5.01 -17.72 5.35
N ILE A 41 4.70 -18.59 4.40
CA ILE A 41 4.65 -20.04 4.59
C ILE A 41 5.70 -20.63 3.67
N THR A 42 6.89 -20.83 4.23
CA THR A 42 8.05 -21.38 3.53
C THR A 42 8.47 -22.70 4.18
N GLY A 43 9.32 -23.47 3.51
CA GLY A 43 9.86 -24.72 4.02
C GLY A 43 9.31 -25.97 3.33
N ASP A 44 9.27 -27.09 4.06
CA ASP A 44 8.88 -28.39 3.53
C ASP A 44 7.38 -28.43 3.18
N VAL A 45 7.07 -28.79 1.94
CA VAL A 45 5.69 -28.97 1.44
C VAL A 45 4.91 -30.06 2.19
N ALA A 46 5.61 -31.02 2.80
CA ALA A 46 5.00 -32.06 3.63
C ALA A 46 4.72 -31.60 5.07
N ALA A 47 5.29 -30.46 5.50
CA ALA A 47 5.13 -29.94 6.85
C ALA A 47 4.07 -28.85 6.90
N SER A 48 2.94 -29.14 7.55
CA SER A 48 1.91 -28.13 7.80
C SER A 48 2.18 -27.37 9.11
N GLN A 49 1.88 -26.08 9.12
CA GLN A 49 2.10 -25.15 10.24
C GLN A 49 0.83 -24.34 10.54
N PRO A 50 0.61 -23.95 11.81
CA PRO A 50 -0.48 -23.06 12.17
C PRO A 50 -0.20 -21.64 11.68
N ILE A 51 -1.28 -20.88 11.45
CA ILE A 51 -1.22 -19.44 11.20
C ILE A 51 -1.94 -18.72 12.33
N TRP A 52 -1.30 -17.69 12.88
CA TRP A 52 -1.91 -16.95 13.98
C TRP A 52 -3.21 -16.27 13.54
N GLY A 53 -4.25 -16.43 14.37
CA GLY A 53 -5.55 -15.79 14.18
C GLY A 53 -6.54 -16.55 13.30
N VAL A 54 -6.15 -17.68 12.69
CA VAL A 54 -7.04 -18.48 11.82
C VAL A 54 -6.89 -19.98 12.06
N PRO A 55 -7.95 -20.77 11.85
CA PRO A 55 -7.89 -22.22 12.00
C PRO A 55 -7.21 -22.92 10.80
N GLY A 56 -7.06 -24.23 10.92
CA GLY A 56 -6.43 -25.09 9.92
C GLY A 56 -4.91 -25.12 9.99
N LEU A 57 -4.33 -26.10 9.31
CA LEU A 57 -2.88 -26.25 9.14
C LEU A 57 -2.50 -25.98 7.69
N TRP A 58 -1.50 -25.14 7.50
CA TRP A 58 -1.14 -24.56 6.21
C TRP A 58 0.25 -25.02 5.77
N SER A 59 0.44 -25.30 4.50
CA SER A 59 1.75 -25.68 3.96
C SER A 59 1.96 -25.05 2.57
N PRO A 60 3.22 -24.85 2.14
CA PRO A 60 3.49 -24.42 0.79
C PRO A 60 3.10 -25.53 -0.20
N LEU A 61 2.88 -25.16 -1.46
CA LEU A 61 2.72 -26.10 -2.56
C LEU A 61 4.07 -26.41 -3.21
N SER A 62 4.13 -27.51 -3.97
CA SER A 62 5.28 -27.81 -4.81
C SER A 62 5.55 -26.67 -5.80
N GLY A 63 6.83 -26.39 -6.06
CA GLY A 63 7.26 -25.26 -6.89
C GLY A 63 6.53 -25.18 -8.23
N GLY A 64 6.06 -23.96 -8.55
CA GLY A 64 5.32 -23.66 -9.79
C GLY A 64 3.80 -23.70 -9.68
N VAL A 65 3.23 -24.12 -8.54
CA VAL A 65 1.79 -24.04 -8.28
C VAL A 65 1.49 -22.78 -7.46
N SER A 66 0.60 -21.94 -7.98
CA SER A 66 0.16 -20.73 -7.27
C SER A 66 -0.80 -21.07 -6.14
N GLY A 67 -0.43 -20.69 -4.92
CA GLY A 67 -1.29 -20.81 -3.76
C GLY A 67 -0.66 -21.52 -2.57
N LEU A 68 -1.54 -21.95 -1.67
CA LEU A 68 -1.19 -22.69 -0.46
C LEU A 68 -2.03 -23.96 -0.37
N ARG A 69 -1.62 -24.88 0.48
CA ARG A 69 -2.45 -26.00 0.93
C ARG A 69 -2.96 -25.70 2.33
N VAL A 70 -4.25 -25.98 2.58
CA VAL A 70 -4.83 -25.99 3.92
C VAL A 70 -5.46 -27.35 4.21
N VAL A 71 -5.22 -27.86 5.42
CA VAL A 71 -5.90 -29.02 5.97
C VAL A 71 -6.71 -28.58 7.19
N ALA A 72 -8.00 -28.89 7.19
CA ALA A 72 -8.93 -28.55 8.26
C ALA A 72 -10.09 -29.54 8.31
N SER A 73 -10.82 -29.55 9.41
CA SER A 73 -12.09 -30.28 9.54
C SER A 73 -13.27 -29.34 9.30
N ALA A 74 -14.45 -29.91 9.02
CA ALA A 74 -15.69 -29.12 8.93
C ALA A 74 -15.96 -28.26 10.18
N ALA A 75 -15.47 -28.68 11.36
CA ALA A 75 -15.62 -27.94 12.61
C ALA A 75 -14.79 -26.64 12.68
N ASP A 76 -13.74 -26.53 11.88
CA ASP A 76 -12.89 -25.34 11.77
C ASP A 76 -13.57 -24.20 10.99
N GLY A 77 -14.65 -24.49 10.26
CA GLY A 77 -15.48 -23.48 9.61
C GLY A 77 -14.84 -22.74 8.42
N ILE A 78 -13.68 -23.20 7.93
CA ILE A 78 -12.97 -22.59 6.80
C ILE A 78 -13.78 -22.78 5.52
N VAL A 79 -14.05 -21.70 4.80
CA VAL A 79 -14.70 -21.74 3.49
C VAL A 79 -13.74 -21.20 2.44
N VAL A 80 -13.45 -22.00 1.41
CA VAL A 80 -12.67 -21.61 0.23
C VAL A 80 -13.58 -21.62 -0.98
N ASP A 81 -13.72 -20.48 -1.65
CA ASP A 81 -14.54 -20.32 -2.87
C ASP A 81 -15.99 -20.81 -2.70
N GLY A 82 -16.55 -20.64 -1.50
CA GLY A 82 -17.92 -21.03 -1.14
C GLY A 82 -18.06 -22.49 -0.68
N VAL A 83 -16.98 -23.27 -0.65
CA VAL A 83 -16.97 -24.67 -0.21
C VAL A 83 -16.38 -24.78 1.19
N LEU A 84 -17.11 -25.42 2.11
CA LEU A 84 -16.60 -25.75 3.45
C LEU A 84 -15.47 -26.78 3.33
N VAL A 85 -14.32 -26.49 3.95
CA VAL A 85 -13.17 -27.40 3.96
C VAL A 85 -13.39 -28.50 4.99
N ASP A 86 -13.32 -29.74 4.54
CA ASP A 86 -13.26 -30.94 5.40
C ASP A 86 -12.27 -31.93 4.76
N GLY A 87 -11.05 -31.96 5.30
CA GLY A 87 -9.87 -32.52 4.65
C GLY A 87 -8.98 -31.43 4.08
N GLU A 88 -8.71 -31.48 2.77
CA GLU A 88 -7.72 -30.63 2.09
C GLU A 88 -8.37 -29.65 1.11
N ALA A 89 -7.84 -28.43 1.04
CA ALA A 89 -8.12 -27.45 -0.01
C ALA A 89 -6.86 -26.72 -0.47
N LEU A 90 -6.86 -26.24 -1.72
CA LEU A 90 -5.74 -25.57 -2.37
C LEU A 90 -6.10 -24.14 -2.81
N PRO A 91 -6.22 -23.18 -1.88
CA PRO A 91 -6.54 -21.80 -2.24
C PRO A 91 -5.46 -21.19 -3.15
N ALA A 92 -5.88 -20.70 -4.32
CA ALA A 92 -5.01 -20.09 -5.31
C ALA A 92 -4.52 -18.70 -4.89
N GLY A 93 -3.28 -18.37 -5.28
CA GLY A 93 -2.65 -17.08 -5.06
C GLY A 93 -3.24 -15.95 -5.89
N MET A 94 -2.97 -14.70 -5.48
CA MET A 94 -3.34 -13.48 -6.21
C MET A 94 -2.65 -13.32 -7.56
N ASP A 95 -1.57 -14.08 -7.80
CA ASP A 95 -0.86 -14.21 -9.06
C ASP A 95 -1.55 -15.19 -10.04
N CYS A 96 -2.59 -15.91 -9.59
CA CYS A 96 -3.43 -16.74 -10.45
C CYS A 96 -4.48 -15.92 -11.22
N ALA A 97 -4.95 -16.42 -12.37
CA ALA A 97 -6.04 -15.80 -13.14
C ALA A 97 -7.37 -15.74 -12.36
N THR A 98 -7.57 -16.71 -11.46
CA THR A 98 -8.74 -16.78 -10.57
C THR A 98 -8.27 -17.02 -9.13
N PRO A 99 -7.87 -15.96 -8.40
CA PRO A 99 -7.47 -16.08 -7.01
C PRO A 99 -8.61 -16.56 -6.12
N SER A 100 -8.30 -17.40 -5.13
CA SER A 100 -9.30 -17.93 -4.21
C SER A 100 -9.73 -16.89 -3.16
N ARG A 101 -11.00 -16.97 -2.74
CA ARG A 101 -11.54 -16.25 -1.60
C ARG A 101 -11.64 -17.18 -0.41
N ILE A 102 -11.07 -16.77 0.71
CA ILE A 102 -11.05 -17.56 1.94
C ILE A 102 -11.84 -16.81 3.02
N ARG A 103 -12.71 -17.52 3.74
CA ARG A 103 -13.47 -16.99 4.87
C ARG A 103 -13.27 -17.89 6.09
N PHE A 104 -13.00 -17.25 7.24
CA PHE A 104 -12.79 -17.90 8.53
C PHE A 104 -13.94 -17.62 9.51
N SER A 105 -14.53 -16.44 9.43
CA SER A 105 -15.70 -16.04 10.23
C SER A 105 -16.55 -15.02 9.45
N ASP A 106 -17.45 -14.30 10.11
CA ASP A 106 -18.23 -13.22 9.49
C ASP A 106 -17.39 -11.97 9.22
N THR A 107 -16.32 -11.75 9.99
CA THR A 107 -15.44 -10.58 9.86
C THR A 107 -14.04 -10.94 9.33
N VAL A 108 -13.63 -12.21 9.47
CA VAL A 108 -12.27 -12.65 9.16
C VAL A 108 -12.20 -13.36 7.81
N THR A 109 -11.37 -12.84 6.91
CA THR A 109 -11.12 -13.36 5.55
C THR A 109 -9.63 -13.56 5.28
N GLY A 110 -9.31 -14.38 4.28
CA GLY A 110 -7.94 -14.67 3.87
C GLY A 110 -7.70 -14.37 2.39
N THR A 111 -6.46 -14.01 2.07
CA THR A 111 -5.98 -13.85 0.69
C THR A 111 -4.56 -14.40 0.61
N VAL A 112 -4.27 -15.18 -0.43
CA VAL A 112 -2.93 -15.74 -0.65
C VAL A 112 -2.15 -14.82 -1.57
N ILE A 113 -1.02 -14.28 -1.10
CA ILE A 113 -0.14 -13.41 -1.89
C ILE A 113 1.15 -14.14 -2.26
N ALA A 114 1.78 -13.73 -3.35
CA ALA A 114 3.06 -14.27 -3.81
C ALA A 114 4.18 -13.24 -3.61
N SER A 115 5.39 -13.72 -3.31
CA SER A 115 6.63 -12.94 -3.43
C SER A 115 7.15 -13.00 -4.87
N GLU A 116 8.08 -12.11 -5.20
CA GLU A 116 8.84 -12.21 -6.46
C GLU A 116 9.71 -13.47 -6.55
N GLU A 117 10.09 -14.06 -5.40
CA GLU A 117 10.87 -15.30 -5.32
C GLU A 117 9.98 -16.55 -5.48
N GLY A 118 8.66 -16.38 -5.58
CA GLY A 118 7.69 -17.46 -5.74
C GLY A 118 7.23 -18.12 -4.43
N ASP A 119 7.56 -17.51 -3.29
CA ASP A 119 7.01 -17.91 -1.97
C ASP A 119 5.60 -17.36 -1.80
N TYR A 120 4.80 -18.00 -0.94
CA TYR A 120 3.43 -17.57 -0.66
C TYR A 120 3.24 -17.19 0.81
N ALA A 121 2.39 -16.20 1.04
CA ALA A 121 1.92 -15.82 2.36
C ALA A 121 0.40 -15.79 2.41
N LEU A 122 -0.15 -16.06 3.59
CA LEU A 122 -1.55 -15.77 3.88
C LEU A 122 -1.64 -14.39 4.53
N ARG A 123 -2.39 -13.48 3.89
CA ARG A 123 -2.92 -12.28 4.54
C ARG A 123 -4.25 -12.60 5.19
N VAL A 124 -4.37 -12.28 6.47
CA VAL A 124 -5.60 -12.39 7.25
C VAL A 124 -6.14 -10.98 7.48
N TRP A 125 -7.38 -10.77 7.06
CA TRP A 125 -8.10 -9.51 7.21
C TRP A 125 -9.23 -9.70 8.20
N ASP A 126 -9.35 -8.80 9.18
CA ASP A 126 -10.46 -8.76 10.12
C ASP A 126 -11.17 -7.40 9.99
N ALA A 127 -12.42 -7.43 9.53
CA ALA A 127 -13.26 -6.24 9.41
C ALA A 127 -13.62 -5.60 10.76
N ASP A 128 -13.31 -6.27 11.88
CA ASP A 128 -13.49 -5.80 13.25
C ASP A 128 -12.15 -5.75 14.02
N SER A 129 -11.06 -5.49 13.29
CA SER A 129 -9.71 -5.45 13.85
C SER A 129 -9.56 -4.39 14.95
N PRO A 130 -8.60 -4.56 15.88
CA PRO A 130 -8.28 -3.52 16.87
C PRO A 130 -7.97 -2.16 16.22
N GLY A 131 -7.25 -2.17 15.09
CA GLY A 131 -6.92 -0.94 14.35
C GLY A 131 -8.14 -0.22 13.78
N ILE A 132 -9.17 -0.95 13.33
CA ILE A 132 -10.44 -0.34 12.89
C ILE A 132 -11.20 0.25 14.09
N ARG A 133 -11.29 -0.50 15.19
CA ARG A 133 -12.03 -0.06 16.39
C ARG A 133 -11.41 1.16 17.07
N ASP A 134 -10.09 1.29 16.99
CA ASP A 134 -9.33 2.41 17.58
C ASP A 134 -9.07 3.56 16.60
N PHE A 135 -9.48 3.45 15.33
CA PHE A 135 -9.22 4.50 14.34
C PHE A 135 -10.00 5.79 14.65
N GLY A 136 -9.28 6.91 14.75
CA GLY A 136 -9.86 8.24 14.88
C GLY A 136 -9.90 8.97 13.55
N SER A 137 -8.73 9.22 12.96
CA SER A 137 -8.63 9.97 11.70
C SER A 137 -7.28 9.81 11.01
N ILE A 138 -7.19 10.32 9.77
CA ILE A 138 -5.90 10.57 9.11
C ILE A 138 -5.66 12.08 9.17
N GLU A 139 -4.64 12.47 9.91
CA GLU A 139 -4.23 13.86 10.03
C GLU A 139 -3.51 14.31 8.76
N ALA A 140 -3.71 15.56 8.34
CA ALA A 140 -3.11 16.10 7.14
C ALA A 140 -2.84 17.60 7.26
N PHE A 141 -1.86 18.10 6.51
CA PHE A 141 -1.61 19.54 6.38
C PHE A 141 -2.80 20.26 5.70
N ALA A 142 -2.88 21.56 5.90
CA ALA A 142 -3.80 22.42 5.17
C ALA A 142 -3.49 22.37 3.66
N TYR A 143 -4.48 22.68 2.83
CA TYR A 143 -4.24 22.81 1.40
C TYR A 143 -3.35 24.03 1.15
N ASP A 144 -2.35 23.86 0.30
CA ASP A 144 -1.46 24.92 -0.14
C ASP A 144 -1.20 24.79 -1.65
N PRO A 145 -1.62 25.79 -2.46
CA PRO A 145 -1.42 25.78 -3.90
C PRO A 145 0.05 25.87 -4.31
N ALA A 146 0.96 26.32 -3.45
CA ALA A 146 2.39 26.34 -3.75
C ALA A 146 2.97 24.92 -3.91
N TRP A 147 2.32 23.92 -3.32
CA TRP A 147 2.67 22.51 -3.42
C TRP A 147 2.00 21.78 -4.61
N VAL A 148 1.44 22.55 -5.56
CA VAL A 148 0.97 22.05 -6.85
C VAL A 148 1.97 22.48 -7.92
N VAL A 149 2.89 21.59 -8.29
CA VAL A 149 4.03 21.91 -9.16
C VAL A 149 3.98 21.14 -10.47
N ALA A 150 4.40 21.81 -11.53
CA ALA A 150 4.56 21.18 -12.84
C ALA A 150 5.90 20.44 -12.92
N GLY A 151 5.91 19.30 -13.60
CA GLY A 151 7.12 18.54 -13.89
C GLY A 151 7.02 17.80 -15.21
N HIS A 152 8.06 17.02 -15.50
CA HIS A 152 8.14 16.20 -16.70
C HIS A 152 8.60 14.78 -16.36
N TYR A 153 7.77 13.80 -16.64
CA TYR A 153 8.07 12.37 -16.55
C TYR A 153 8.78 11.88 -17.81
N THR A 154 9.85 11.11 -17.61
CA THR A 154 10.54 10.37 -18.66
C THR A 154 10.60 8.90 -18.25
N PRO A 155 9.94 8.00 -19.00
CA PRO A 155 10.07 6.57 -18.75
C PRO A 155 11.51 6.14 -19.02
N ASN A 156 12.02 5.20 -18.25
CA ASN A 156 13.33 4.64 -18.50
C ASN A 156 13.19 3.45 -19.47
N VAL A 157 13.64 3.63 -20.70
CA VAL A 157 13.52 2.61 -21.75
C VAL A 157 14.93 2.20 -22.20
N GLY A 158 15.37 0.99 -21.86
CA GLY A 158 16.63 0.41 -22.34
C GLY A 158 17.67 0.06 -21.26
N ALA A 159 18.86 -0.37 -21.70
CA ALA A 159 19.94 -0.95 -20.89
C ALA A 159 20.69 0.04 -19.97
N ASP A 160 20.38 1.33 -20.04
CA ASP A 160 20.90 2.37 -19.13
C ASP A 160 20.07 2.46 -17.84
N ALA A 161 19.61 1.30 -17.36
CA ALA A 161 18.97 1.16 -16.07
C ALA A 161 19.93 1.72 -15.01
N ILE A 162 19.62 2.91 -14.49
CA ILE A 162 20.36 3.48 -13.37
C ILE A 162 20.22 2.48 -12.23
N SER A 163 21.31 1.82 -11.86
CA SER A 163 21.37 1.00 -10.66
C SER A 163 21.32 1.96 -9.47
N ILE A 164 20.12 2.28 -9.01
CA ILE A 164 20.00 3.05 -7.77
C ILE A 164 20.38 2.09 -6.65
N ALA A 165 21.55 2.35 -6.07
CA ALA A 165 22.02 1.65 -4.90
C ALA A 165 20.99 1.80 -3.77
N HIS A 166 20.66 0.66 -3.16
CA HIS A 166 19.97 0.52 -1.88
C HIS A 166 18.43 0.63 -1.88
N ILE A 167 17.78 -0.32 -2.55
CA ILE A 167 16.59 -0.93 -1.95
C ILE A 167 17.09 -2.06 -1.05
N ALA A 168 17.31 -1.74 0.23
CA ALA A 168 17.53 -2.75 1.24
C ALA A 168 16.18 -3.06 1.90
N GLU A 169 15.37 -3.91 1.27
CA GLU A 169 14.45 -4.73 2.07
C GLU A 169 15.31 -5.71 2.88
N ALA A 170 15.23 -5.62 4.21
CA ALA A 170 15.84 -6.59 5.13
C ALA A 170 17.34 -6.91 4.92
N GLY A 171 18.15 -5.95 4.45
CA GLY A 171 19.60 -6.14 4.26
C GLY A 171 19.99 -6.91 2.99
N LYS A 172 19.05 -7.19 2.07
CA LYS A 172 19.37 -7.69 0.73
C LYS A 172 19.40 -6.53 -0.25
N THR A 173 20.58 -6.21 -0.79
CA THR A 173 20.73 -5.27 -1.91
C THR A 173 20.22 -5.94 -3.17
N ARG A 174 19.18 -5.40 -3.79
CA ARG A 174 18.73 -5.80 -5.13
C ARG A 174 18.91 -4.63 -6.11
N GLU A 175 19.48 -4.92 -7.28
CA GLU A 175 19.46 -4.01 -8.41
C GLU A 175 18.03 -3.99 -8.97
N GLN A 176 17.30 -2.88 -8.77
CA GLN A 176 16.01 -2.68 -9.43
C GLN A 176 16.21 -1.74 -10.61
N THR A 177 15.72 -2.14 -11.78
CA THR A 177 15.59 -1.25 -12.93
C THR A 177 14.69 -0.08 -12.53
N VAL A 178 15.24 1.13 -12.53
CA VAL A 178 14.46 2.36 -12.30
C VAL A 178 13.47 2.51 -13.45
N PRO A 179 12.15 2.48 -13.20
CA PRO A 179 11.17 2.42 -14.28
C PRO A 179 10.91 3.79 -14.94
N GLY A 180 11.16 4.90 -14.24
CA GLY A 180 11.14 6.23 -14.84
C GLY A 180 11.46 7.34 -13.83
N GLN A 181 11.55 8.58 -14.32
CA GLN A 181 11.91 9.72 -13.49
C GLN A 181 11.09 10.96 -13.81
N ILE A 182 10.86 11.76 -12.77
CA ILE A 182 10.20 13.06 -12.87
C ILE A 182 11.24 14.15 -12.63
N ARG A 183 11.40 15.04 -13.61
CA ARG A 183 12.11 16.32 -13.44
C ARG A 183 11.14 17.36 -12.94
N VAL A 184 11.48 18.06 -11.87
CA VAL A 184 10.63 19.06 -11.22
C VAL A 184 11.50 20.08 -10.51
N THR A 185 11.07 21.35 -10.47
CA THR A 185 11.72 22.38 -9.66
C THR A 185 10.98 22.47 -8.32
N LEU A 186 11.69 22.23 -7.21
CA LEU A 186 11.20 22.32 -5.84
C LEU A 186 12.18 23.15 -5.01
N ASP A 187 11.69 23.98 -4.09
CA ASP A 187 12.56 24.87 -3.29
C ASP A 187 13.57 25.68 -4.14
N GLY A 188 13.17 26.08 -5.35
CA GLY A 188 14.01 26.81 -6.30
C GLY A 188 15.17 26.01 -6.92
N ARG A 189 15.22 24.68 -6.73
CA ARG A 189 16.23 23.77 -7.27
C ARG A 189 15.60 22.70 -8.15
N ASP A 190 16.34 22.24 -9.15
CA ASP A 190 15.90 21.14 -10.00
C ASP A 190 16.18 19.78 -9.35
N HIS A 191 15.15 18.96 -9.25
CA HIS A 191 15.19 17.60 -8.72
C HIS A 191 14.85 16.58 -9.81
N ARG A 192 15.44 15.39 -9.68
CA ARG A 192 15.15 14.21 -10.52
C ARG A 192 14.66 13.10 -9.60
N LEU A 193 13.35 13.01 -9.46
CA LEU A 193 12.69 12.04 -8.59
C LEU A 193 12.50 10.71 -9.33
N VAL A 194 12.74 9.61 -8.63
CA VAL A 194 12.47 8.24 -9.07
C VAL A 194 10.98 7.96 -8.96
N ALA A 195 10.38 7.50 -10.03
CA ALA A 195 8.96 7.16 -10.08
C ALA A 195 8.78 5.69 -10.45
N PHE A 196 7.99 4.96 -9.66
CA PHE A 196 7.68 3.54 -9.84
C PHE A 196 6.46 3.35 -10.75
N GLU A 197 6.45 2.31 -11.58
CA GLU A 197 5.28 1.99 -12.42
C GLU A 197 4.06 1.61 -11.57
N ASP A 198 2.89 2.12 -11.96
CA ASP A 198 1.61 1.88 -11.27
C ASP A 198 0.45 1.96 -12.29
N GLY A 199 0.43 0.98 -13.21
CA GLY A 199 -0.52 0.93 -14.31
C GLY A 199 -0.37 2.12 -15.27
N THR A 200 -1.43 2.92 -15.44
CA THR A 200 -1.39 4.15 -16.23
C THR A 200 -0.85 5.36 -15.45
N SER A 201 -0.51 5.17 -14.18
CA SER A 201 0.08 6.17 -13.29
C SER A 201 1.50 5.76 -12.91
N VAL A 202 2.19 6.68 -12.24
CA VAL A 202 3.44 6.40 -11.55
C VAL A 202 3.32 6.75 -10.08
N LEU A 203 4.05 6.03 -9.25
CA LEU A 203 4.09 6.22 -7.81
C LEU A 203 5.42 6.83 -7.40
N LEU A 204 5.39 8.00 -6.77
CA LEU A 204 6.52 8.54 -6.05
C LEU A 204 6.47 8.06 -4.60
N VAL A 205 7.54 7.43 -4.14
CA VAL A 205 7.78 7.14 -2.72
C VAL A 205 8.85 8.10 -2.25
N PHE A 206 8.54 9.00 -1.33
CA PHE A 206 9.43 10.09 -0.95
C PHE A 206 9.47 10.32 0.56
N ALA A 207 10.57 10.90 1.02
CA ALA A 207 10.73 11.47 2.34
C ALA A 207 11.19 12.92 2.20
N ASP A 208 10.92 13.73 3.20
CA ASP A 208 11.27 15.15 3.24
C ASP A 208 11.57 15.57 4.69
N ALA A 209 11.89 16.84 4.94
CA ALA A 209 12.26 17.28 6.30
C ALA A 209 11.12 17.18 7.33
N THR A 210 9.87 16.93 6.93
CA THR A 210 8.76 16.62 7.86
C THR A 210 8.77 15.16 8.34
N THR A 211 9.39 14.25 7.58
CA THR A 211 9.36 12.80 7.82
C THR A 211 10.00 12.45 9.17
N GLY A 212 9.23 11.79 10.04
CA GLY A 212 9.66 11.43 11.40
C GLY A 212 9.68 12.60 12.40
N VAL A 213 9.24 13.78 11.98
CA VAL A 213 9.21 15.00 12.81
C VAL A 213 7.76 15.47 12.98
N THR A 214 7.12 15.86 11.88
CA THR A 214 5.72 16.34 11.83
C THR A 214 4.83 15.47 10.93
N SER A 215 5.42 14.51 10.22
CA SER A 215 4.74 13.45 9.47
C SER A 215 5.35 12.08 9.76
N TYR A 216 4.69 11.02 9.29
CA TYR A 216 5.03 9.62 9.50
C TYR A 216 6.50 9.31 9.18
N SER A 217 7.10 8.42 9.97
CA SER A 217 8.55 8.22 10.06
C SER A 217 9.23 7.59 8.84
N VAL A 218 8.46 6.96 7.94
CA VAL A 218 9.02 6.27 6.76
C VAL A 218 8.95 7.13 5.49
N GLY A 219 7.99 8.06 5.42
CA GLY A 219 7.72 8.86 4.23
C GLY A 219 6.30 8.67 3.71
N ARG A 220 6.06 9.18 2.50
CA ARG A 220 4.72 9.32 1.90
C ARG A 220 4.73 8.91 0.43
N PHE A 221 3.55 8.61 -0.08
CA PHE A 221 3.32 8.28 -1.47
C PHE A 221 2.65 9.43 -2.20
N LEU A 222 3.00 9.64 -3.46
CA LEU A 222 2.28 10.52 -4.37
C LEU A 222 2.06 9.79 -5.69
N ARG A 223 0.79 9.52 -6.02
CA ARG A 223 0.41 8.94 -7.32
C ARG A 223 0.23 10.06 -8.33
N VAL A 224 0.91 9.94 -9.47
CA VAL A 224 0.96 10.95 -10.54
C VAL A 224 0.52 10.30 -11.84
N VAL A 225 -0.28 10.98 -12.64
CA VAL A 225 -0.69 10.51 -13.98
C VAL A 225 0.04 11.34 -15.04
N PRO A 226 1.02 10.78 -15.76
CA PRO A 226 1.64 11.46 -16.89
C PRO A 226 0.66 11.68 -18.04
N SER A 227 0.78 12.82 -18.72
CA SER A 227 0.16 13.00 -20.04
C SER A 227 0.85 12.14 -21.10
N GLU A 228 0.25 12.06 -22.29
CA GLU A 228 0.87 11.40 -23.46
C GLU A 228 2.24 12.00 -23.84
N THR A 229 2.49 13.26 -23.48
CA THR A 229 3.75 13.98 -23.73
C THR A 229 4.73 13.92 -22.55
N GLY A 230 4.39 13.19 -21.47
CA GLY A 230 5.19 13.13 -20.25
C GLY A 230 5.01 14.32 -19.30
N ALA A 231 4.18 15.31 -19.62
CA ALA A 231 3.87 16.39 -18.68
C ALA A 231 3.15 15.82 -17.44
N VAL A 232 3.56 16.26 -16.24
CA VAL A 232 2.96 15.84 -14.98
C VAL A 232 2.63 17.04 -14.09
N THR A 233 1.61 16.88 -13.27
CA THR A 233 1.34 17.77 -12.13
C THR A 233 1.55 16.98 -10.84
N LEU A 234 2.51 17.41 -10.03
CA LEU A 234 2.75 16.87 -8.70
C LEU A 234 1.97 17.73 -7.71
N ASP A 235 0.84 17.21 -7.25
CA ASP A 235 0.03 17.84 -6.20
C ASP A 235 0.33 17.17 -4.87
N PHE A 236 1.31 17.70 -4.12
CA PHE A 236 1.70 17.12 -2.82
C PHE A 236 0.61 17.24 -1.76
N ASN A 237 -0.44 18.04 -1.97
CA ASN A 237 -1.62 18.04 -1.08
C ASN A 237 -2.35 16.69 -1.08
N ARG A 238 -2.14 15.90 -2.13
CA ARG A 238 -2.67 14.55 -2.32
C ARG A 238 -1.66 13.46 -1.94
N ALA A 239 -0.50 13.82 -1.40
CA ALA A 239 0.42 12.85 -0.84
C ALA A 239 -0.26 12.13 0.34
N TYR A 240 -0.10 10.81 0.40
CA TYR A 240 -0.82 9.95 1.33
C TYR A 240 0.12 8.96 2.00
N LEU A 241 -0.30 8.45 3.15
CA LEU A 241 0.47 7.52 3.96
C LEU A 241 0.49 6.13 3.33
N PRO A 242 1.66 5.46 3.32
CA PRO A 242 1.77 4.09 2.85
C PRO A 242 0.93 3.13 3.70
N PRO A 243 0.52 1.96 3.17
CA PRO A 243 -0.19 0.94 3.93
C PRO A 243 0.42 0.59 5.29
N CYS A 244 1.74 0.57 5.38
CA CYS A 244 2.44 0.21 6.62
C CYS A 244 2.31 1.26 7.74
N ALA A 245 1.87 2.49 7.43
CA ALA A 245 1.50 3.47 8.46
C ALA A 245 0.23 3.10 9.23
N PHE A 246 -0.54 2.11 8.74
CA PHE A 246 -1.79 1.64 9.36
C PHE A 246 -1.63 0.26 10.02
N SER A 247 -0.70 -0.57 9.56
CA SER A 247 -0.50 -1.92 10.09
C SER A 247 0.93 -2.41 9.81
N TYR A 248 1.59 -2.93 10.85
CA TYR A 248 2.91 -3.57 10.76
C TYR A 248 2.94 -4.84 9.90
N ASN A 249 1.78 -5.35 9.51
CA ASN A 249 1.66 -6.51 8.63
C ASN A 249 1.91 -6.17 7.14
N PHE A 250 2.10 -4.89 6.80
CA PHE A 250 2.57 -4.48 5.48
C PHE A 250 4.08 -4.26 5.47
N ASN A 251 4.74 -4.66 4.39
CA ASN A 251 6.11 -4.24 4.12
C ASN A 251 6.12 -2.74 3.81
N CYS A 252 7.00 -1.99 4.48
CA CYS A 252 7.24 -0.59 4.16
C CYS A 252 8.26 -0.47 3.03
N PRO A 253 7.94 0.21 1.91
CA PRO A 253 8.96 0.57 0.96
C PRO A 253 9.81 1.71 1.52
N ILE A 254 11.11 1.62 1.30
CA ILE A 254 12.06 2.65 1.68
C ILE A 254 12.16 3.65 0.52
N PRO A 255 11.97 4.97 0.75
CA PRO A 255 12.20 5.96 -0.28
C PRO A 255 13.63 5.89 -0.85
N PRO A 256 13.80 5.89 -2.19
CA PRO A 256 15.10 6.01 -2.84
C PRO A 256 15.85 7.25 -2.36
N ALA A 257 17.18 7.22 -2.40
CA ALA A 257 18.00 8.33 -1.93
C ALA A 257 17.67 9.65 -2.66
N GLU A 258 17.39 9.58 -3.96
CA GLU A 258 17.01 10.69 -4.83
C GLU A 258 15.65 11.31 -4.45
N ASN A 259 14.80 10.55 -3.76
CA ASN A 259 13.49 10.99 -3.29
C ASN A 259 13.50 11.41 -1.82
N ARG A 260 14.68 11.59 -1.21
CA ARG A 260 14.83 12.11 0.16
C ARG A 260 15.20 13.58 0.07
N LEU A 261 14.21 14.44 0.24
CA LEU A 261 14.32 15.89 0.12
C LEU A 261 14.78 16.48 1.47
N ASP A 262 15.67 17.47 1.43
CA ASP A 262 16.26 18.09 2.61
C ASP A 262 15.46 19.31 3.13
N PHE A 263 14.35 19.65 2.47
CA PHE A 263 13.41 20.69 2.87
C PHE A 263 12.03 20.09 3.22
N ALA A 264 11.21 20.88 3.92
CA ALA A 264 9.89 20.42 4.38
C ALA A 264 8.85 20.55 3.28
N ILE A 265 8.07 19.48 3.06
CA ILE A 265 6.85 19.51 2.24
C ILE A 265 5.65 19.47 3.20
N GLU A 266 5.15 20.66 3.56
CA GLU A 266 4.00 20.83 4.47
C GLU A 266 2.65 20.69 3.74
N ALA A 267 2.51 19.64 2.94
CA ALA A 267 1.28 19.30 2.21
C ALA A 267 1.03 17.79 2.28
N GLY A 268 -0.24 17.36 2.24
CA GLY A 268 -0.62 15.95 2.27
C GLY A 268 -0.84 15.36 3.68
N GLU A 269 -0.97 14.04 3.77
CA GLU A 269 -1.18 13.32 5.03
C GLU A 269 0.06 13.39 5.93
N ARG A 270 -0.16 13.37 7.25
CA ARG A 270 0.86 13.43 8.31
C ARG A 270 0.96 12.12 9.06
N ASN A 271 -0.07 11.76 9.81
CA ASN A 271 -0.10 10.62 10.71
C ASN A 271 -1.50 9.99 10.74
N VAL A 272 -1.55 8.72 11.12
CA VAL A 272 -2.80 8.05 11.48
C VAL A 272 -3.00 8.27 12.98
N LEU A 273 -4.17 8.77 13.37
CA LEU A 273 -4.51 9.04 14.76
C LEU A 273 -5.55 8.04 15.26
N ASN A 274 -5.40 7.61 16.51
CA ASN A 274 -6.41 6.83 17.21
C ASN A 274 -7.59 7.68 17.66
N ALA A 275 -8.59 7.06 18.28
CA ALA A 275 -9.81 7.71 18.75
C ALA A 275 -9.57 8.80 19.81
N ASN A 276 -8.42 8.78 20.49
CA ASN A 276 -8.01 9.79 21.47
C ASN A 276 -7.21 10.94 20.84
N GLY A 277 -6.84 10.84 19.57
CA GLY A 277 -6.03 11.83 18.86
C GLY A 277 -4.51 11.60 18.98
N ASP A 278 -4.08 10.50 19.58
CA ASP A 278 -2.66 10.10 19.62
C ASP A 278 -2.27 9.35 18.35
N PRO A 279 -0.99 9.32 17.95
CA PRO A 279 -0.52 8.45 16.86
C PRO A 279 -0.92 6.99 17.08
N LEU A 280 -1.50 6.36 16.06
CA LEU A 280 -1.94 4.96 16.11
C LEU A 280 -0.74 3.99 16.17
N HIS A 281 0.42 4.42 15.67
CA HIS A 281 1.70 3.70 15.62
C HIS A 281 2.89 4.65 15.83
#